data_AF-A0AAN8DHR4-F1
#
_entry.id   AF-A0AAN8DHR4-F1
#
_cell.length_a   1.000
_cell.length_b   1.000
_cell.length_c   1.000
_cell.angle_alpha   90.00
_cell.angle_beta   90.00
_cell.angle_gamma   90.00
#
_symmetry.space_group_name_H-M   'P 1'
#
loop_
_entity.id
_entity.type
_entity.pdbx_description
1 polymer ?
#
loop_
_entity_poly.entity_id
_entity_poly.type
_entity_poly.pdbx_seq_one_letter_code
_entity_poly.pdbx_strand_id
1 'polypeptide(L)'
;MAVKSADANGVLAAFLEALHHVDLTDGDIKKKMIACTFDGASVNQGAKGGVIVKLRELMGHVLISIWCAPHKLELLLLDATKATDFIDIIEKGVDPIYRLYYGSGKRRREVNAISAVIDEDPVYFSAPCGTRWMASRLRAYKAVIKNYNSVILHMEEASNRKTEEGAKCVGT
;
A
#
# COMPACT_ATOMS: atom_id res chain seq x y z
N MET A 1 8.74 -8.52 -20.11
CA MET A 1 8.76 -7.23 -20.82
C MET A 1 8.74 -6.06 -19.85
N ALA A 2 9.47 -5.00 -20.16
CA ALA A 2 9.53 -3.80 -19.33
C ALA A 2 8.69 -2.67 -19.96
N VAL A 3 7.89 -2.00 -19.13
CA VAL A 3 7.18 -0.77 -19.51
C VAL A 3 8.21 0.35 -19.68
N LYS A 4 8.41 0.83 -20.92
CA LYS A 4 9.43 1.85 -21.24
C LYS A 4 9.07 3.25 -20.74
N SER A 5 7.77 3.55 -20.64
CA SER A 5 7.24 4.79 -20.07
C SER A 5 5.94 4.51 -19.32
N ALA A 6 5.74 5.16 -18.18
CA ALA A 6 4.53 5.03 -17.36
C ALA A 6 3.33 5.84 -17.88
N ASP A 7 3.38 6.32 -19.13
CA ASP A 7 2.26 6.95 -19.83
C ASP A 7 1.41 5.93 -20.60
N ALA A 8 0.28 6.38 -21.16
CA ALA A 8 -0.66 5.49 -21.83
C ALA A 8 -0.08 4.82 -23.09
N ASN A 9 0.84 5.47 -23.81
CA ASN A 9 1.48 4.87 -24.98
C ASN A 9 2.49 3.80 -24.56
N GLY A 10 3.29 4.08 -23.53
CA GLY A 10 4.26 3.14 -22.99
C GLY A 10 3.59 1.88 -22.41
N VAL A 11 2.49 2.06 -21.69
CA VAL A 11 1.68 0.94 -21.18
C VAL A 11 1.03 0.16 -22.32
N LEU A 12 0.45 0.83 -23.32
CA LEU A 12 -0.15 0.16 -24.48
C LEU A 12 0.87 -0.66 -25.27
N ALA A 13 2.06 -0.10 -25.54
CA ALA A 13 3.12 -0.80 -26.26
C ALA A 13 3.56 -2.05 -25.50
N ALA A 14 3.77 -1.93 -24.19
CA ALA A 14 4.10 -3.07 -23.34
C ALA A 14 2.95 -4.08 -23.18
N PHE A 15 1.70 -3.65 -23.38
CA PHE A 15 0.57 -4.57 -23.42
C PHE A 15 0.53 -5.37 -24.73
N LEU A 16 0.70 -4.70 -25.87
CA LEU A 16 0.68 -5.34 -27.19
C LEU A 16 1.86 -6.30 -27.40
N GLU A 17 3.08 -5.89 -27.05
CA GLU A 17 4.26 -6.76 -27.17
C GLU A 17 4.09 -8.00 -26.26
N ALA A 18 3.36 -7.91 -25.14
CA ALA A 18 3.09 -9.05 -24.27
C ALA A 18 2.10 -10.05 -24.89
N LEU A 19 1.13 -9.55 -25.65
CA LEU A 19 0.23 -10.39 -26.44
C LEU A 19 0.96 -11.02 -27.63
N HIS A 20 1.87 -10.29 -28.27
CA HIS A 20 2.71 -10.82 -29.35
C HIS A 20 3.61 -11.96 -28.85
N HIS A 21 4.12 -11.89 -27.61
CA HIS A 21 4.90 -12.98 -27.02
C HIS A 21 4.12 -14.27 -26.75
N VAL A 22 2.78 -14.23 -26.75
CA VAL A 22 1.92 -15.41 -26.68
C VAL A 22 1.28 -15.73 -28.04
N ASP A 23 1.95 -15.32 -29.12
CA ASP A 23 1.59 -15.58 -30.53
C ASP A 23 0.23 -14.99 -30.95
N LEU A 24 -0.27 -13.97 -30.26
CA LEU A 24 -1.45 -13.23 -30.69
C LEU A 24 -1.03 -12.08 -31.60
N THR A 25 -1.36 -12.15 -32.88
CA THR A 25 -1.07 -11.07 -33.83
C THR A 25 -2.00 -9.87 -33.63
N ASP A 26 -1.66 -8.71 -34.20
CA ASP A 26 -2.57 -7.54 -34.19
C ASP A 26 -3.94 -7.87 -34.81
N GLY A 27 -3.98 -8.73 -35.83
CA GLY A 27 -5.22 -9.21 -36.43
C GLY A 27 -6.05 -10.07 -35.48
N ASP A 28 -5.40 -10.94 -34.70
CA ASP A 28 -6.06 -11.73 -33.66
C ASP A 28 -6.63 -10.85 -32.57
N ILE A 29 -5.83 -9.92 -32.05
CA ILE A 29 -6.22 -9.01 -30.97
C ILE A 29 -7.44 -8.20 -31.42
N LYS A 30 -7.36 -7.58 -32.61
CA LYS A 30 -8.44 -6.78 -33.20
C LYS A 30 -9.73 -7.55 -33.43
N LYS A 31 -9.65 -8.85 -33.76
CA LYS A 31 -10.83 -9.68 -34.04
C LYS A 31 -11.43 -10.33 -32.79
N LYS A 32 -10.61 -10.63 -31.78
CA LYS A 32 -10.98 -11.50 -30.64
C LYS A 32 -11.14 -10.74 -29.32
N MET A 33 -10.56 -9.55 -29.16
CA MET A 33 -10.60 -8.82 -27.90
C MET A 33 -11.95 -8.11 -27.70
N ILE A 34 -12.81 -8.67 -26.86
CA ILE A 34 -14.13 -8.10 -26.56
C ILE A 34 -14.15 -7.23 -25.29
N ALA A 35 -13.22 -7.48 -24.37
CA ALA A 35 -13.18 -6.80 -23.09
C ALA A 35 -11.74 -6.69 -22.56
N CYS A 36 -11.50 -5.67 -21.76
CA CYS A 36 -10.25 -5.46 -21.03
C CYS A 36 -10.54 -4.91 -19.63
N THR A 37 -9.71 -5.30 -18.66
CA THR A 37 -9.79 -4.79 -17.29
C THR A 37 -8.50 -4.07 -16.93
N PHE A 38 -8.61 -2.83 -16.46
CA PHE A 38 -7.47 -2.06 -15.95
C PHE A 38 -7.81 -1.45 -14.58
N ASP A 39 -6.77 -1.06 -13.83
CA ASP A 39 -6.96 -0.24 -12.62
C ASP A 39 -7.56 1.14 -12.96
N GLY A 40 -7.89 1.91 -11.92
CA GLY A 40 -8.54 3.20 -12.04
C GLY A 40 -7.63 4.36 -12.41
N ALA A 41 -6.34 4.11 -12.64
CA ALA A 41 -5.40 5.18 -12.91
C ALA A 41 -5.79 5.92 -14.19
N SER A 42 -5.60 7.24 -14.19
CA SER A 42 -5.91 8.10 -15.35
C SER A 42 -5.17 7.64 -16.61
N VAL A 43 -3.94 7.11 -16.46
CA VAL A 43 -3.16 6.51 -17.56
C VAL A 43 -3.92 5.37 -18.25
N ASN A 44 -4.69 4.57 -17.50
CA ASN A 44 -5.41 3.42 -18.05
C ASN A 44 -6.84 3.78 -18.47
N GLN A 45 -7.59 4.43 -17.59
CA GLN A 45 -9.03 4.70 -17.75
C GLN A 45 -9.38 6.11 -18.22
N GLY A 46 -8.38 6.98 -18.44
CA GLY A 46 -8.60 8.38 -18.80
C GLY A 46 -9.42 8.56 -20.08
N ALA A 47 -10.49 9.35 -20.00
CA ALA A 47 -11.51 9.48 -21.05
C ALA A 47 -11.00 10.06 -22.40
N LYS A 48 -9.85 10.75 -22.40
CA LYS A 48 -9.30 11.43 -23.59
C LYS A 48 -8.03 10.80 -24.15
N GLY A 49 -7.31 10.02 -23.36
CA GLY A 49 -5.98 9.55 -23.75
C GLY A 49 -5.46 8.37 -22.95
N GLY A 50 -6.32 7.72 -22.16
CA GLY A 50 -5.94 6.51 -21.46
C GLY A 50 -5.76 5.32 -22.40
N VAL A 51 -5.13 4.27 -21.89
CA VAL A 51 -4.91 3.00 -22.63
C VAL A 51 -6.21 2.47 -23.25
N ILE A 52 -7.34 2.56 -22.54
CA ILE A 52 -8.63 2.07 -23.04
C ILE A 52 -9.13 2.84 -24.28
N VAL A 53 -8.91 4.15 -24.33
CA VAL A 53 -9.30 4.97 -25.50
C VAL A 53 -8.47 4.53 -26.70
N LYS A 54 -7.16 4.39 -26.51
CA LYS A 54 -6.23 3.96 -27.57
C LYS A 54 -6.50 2.53 -28.03
N LEU A 55 -6.84 1.62 -27.12
CA LEU A 55 -7.25 0.26 -27.48
C LEU A 55 -8.54 0.28 -28.29
N ARG A 56 -9.55 1.06 -27.90
CA ARG A 56 -10.79 1.20 -28.68
C ARG A 56 -10.53 1.69 -30.11
N GLU A 57 -9.65 2.68 -30.26
CA GLU A 57 -9.21 3.19 -31.57
C GLU A 57 -8.53 2.09 -32.40
N LEU A 58 -7.62 1.32 -31.80
CA LEU A 58 -6.92 0.22 -32.46
C LEU A 58 -7.87 -0.90 -32.89
N MET A 59 -8.82 -1.26 -32.01
CA MET A 59 -9.75 -2.36 -32.25
C MET A 59 -10.81 -2.00 -33.31
N GLY A 60 -11.25 -0.74 -33.39
CA GLY A 60 -12.26 -0.32 -34.37
C GLY A 60 -13.66 -0.91 -34.15
N HIS A 61 -13.90 -1.52 -32.98
CA HIS A 61 -15.20 -2.06 -32.56
C HIS A 61 -15.42 -1.80 -31.06
N VAL A 62 -16.63 -2.10 -30.56
CA VAL A 62 -16.96 -1.90 -29.14
C VAL A 62 -16.08 -2.78 -28.25
N LEU A 63 -15.24 -2.13 -27.44
CA LEU A 63 -14.43 -2.78 -26.40
C LEU A 63 -15.00 -2.46 -25.02
N ILE A 64 -15.42 -3.50 -24.30
CA ILE A 64 -15.93 -3.39 -22.93
C ILE A 64 -14.75 -3.12 -22.00
N SER A 65 -14.72 -1.94 -21.38
CA SER A 65 -13.77 -1.63 -20.32
C SER A 65 -14.41 -1.94 -18.98
N ILE A 66 -13.74 -2.78 -18.19
CA ILE A 66 -14.13 -3.09 -16.82
C ILE A 66 -13.12 -2.41 -15.89
N TRP A 67 -13.64 -1.65 -14.94
CA TRP A 67 -12.81 -1.12 -13.87
C TRP A 67 -12.51 -2.24 -12.87
N CYS A 68 -11.23 -2.50 -12.61
CA CYS A 68 -10.77 -3.49 -11.63
C CYS A 68 -11.50 -3.32 -10.29
N ALA A 69 -12.40 -4.25 -9.97
CA ALA A 69 -13.29 -4.17 -8.81
C ALA A 69 -12.52 -4.09 -7.47
N PRO A 70 -11.44 -4.86 -7.22
CA PRO A 70 -10.65 -4.72 -6.01
C PRO A 70 -10.06 -3.31 -5.82
N HIS A 71 -9.50 -2.73 -6.89
CA HIS A 71 -8.92 -1.39 -6.84
C HIS A 71 -10.00 -0.31 -6.65
N LYS A 72 -11.17 -0.47 -7.31
CA LYS A 72 -12.32 0.41 -7.13
C LYS A 72 -12.83 0.38 -5.69
N LEU A 73 -12.93 -0.80 -5.08
CA LEU A 73 -13.31 -0.96 -3.68
C LEU A 73 -12.28 -0.31 -2.75
N GLU A 74 -10.98 -0.49 -3.02
CA GLU A 74 -9.92 0.14 -2.24
C GLU A 74 -10.00 1.67 -2.26
N LEU A 75 -10.24 2.28 -3.42
CA LEU A 75 -10.45 3.72 -3.55
C LEU A 75 -11.71 4.20 -2.80
N LEU A 76 -12.83 3.47 -2.94
CA LEU A 76 -14.07 3.77 -2.23
C LEU A 76 -13.85 3.79 -0.71
N LEU A 77 -13.15 2.77 -0.19
CA LEU A 77 -12.86 2.68 1.23
C LEU A 77 -11.93 3.80 1.70
N LEU A 78 -10.90 4.15 0.90
CA LEU A 78 -10.02 5.27 1.20
C LEU A 78 -10.78 6.61 1.26
N ASP A 79 -11.76 6.81 0.39
CA ASP A 79 -12.59 8.03 0.43
C ASP A 79 -13.53 8.02 1.63
N ALA A 80 -14.10 6.86 1.99
CA ALA A 80 -14.92 6.71 3.19
C ALA A 80 -14.12 7.00 4.47
N THR A 81 -12.84 6.61 4.53
CA THR A 81 -11.99 6.87 5.70
C THR A 81 -11.64 8.34 5.84
N LYS A 82 -11.45 9.07 4.74
CA LYS A 82 -11.27 10.54 4.78
C LYS A 82 -12.49 11.28 5.29
N ALA A 83 -13.68 10.71 5.10
CA ALA A 83 -14.94 11.25 5.59
C ALA A 83 -15.26 10.87 7.05
N THR A 84 -14.42 10.05 7.69
CA THR A 84 -14.65 9.53 9.04
C THR A 84 -13.56 9.99 10.00
N ASP A 85 -13.85 11.05 10.77
CA ASP A 85 -12.88 11.66 11.71
C ASP A 85 -12.27 10.67 12.71
N PHE A 86 -13.05 9.67 13.14
CA PHE A 86 -12.57 8.64 14.06
C PHE A 86 -11.43 7.80 13.46
N ILE A 87 -11.45 7.55 12.15
CA ILE A 87 -10.37 6.81 11.49
C ILE A 87 -9.10 7.65 11.47
N ASP A 88 -9.20 8.96 11.23
CA ASP A 88 -8.05 9.87 11.29
C ASP A 88 -7.39 9.88 12.68
N ILE A 89 -8.18 9.80 13.76
CA ILE A 89 -7.65 9.65 15.13
C ILE A 89 -6.85 8.35 15.27
N ILE A 90 -7.40 7.22 14.79
CA ILE A 90 -6.69 5.93 14.83
C ILE A 90 -5.40 5.99 14.02
N GLU A 91 -5.44 6.56 12.82
CA GLU A 91 -4.26 6.67 11.95
C GLU A 91 -3.16 7.51 12.60
N LYS A 92 -3.52 8.65 13.20
CA LYS A 92 -2.60 9.51 13.96
C LYS A 92 -1.99 8.82 15.19
N GLY A 93 -2.68 7.83 15.76
CA GLY A 93 -2.14 7.00 16.85
C GLY A 93 -1.23 5.88 16.36
N VAL A 94 -1.59 5.19 15.28
CA VAL A 94 -0.87 4.00 14.78
C VAL A 94 0.39 4.37 13.99
N ASP A 95 0.35 5.43 13.19
CA ASP A 95 1.48 5.83 12.34
C ASP A 95 2.77 6.15 13.11
N PRO A 96 2.73 6.88 14.24
CA PRO A 96 3.91 7.09 15.06
C PRO A 96 4.50 5.79 15.60
N ILE A 97 3.66 4.83 16.03
CA ILE A 97 4.12 3.53 16.54
C ILE A 97 4.88 2.79 15.46
N TYR A 98 4.31 2.72 14.26
CA TYR A 98 4.97 2.11 13.11
C TYR A 98 6.32 2.80 12.81
N ARG A 99 6.35 4.14 12.75
CA ARG A 99 7.58 4.91 12.48
C ARG A 99 8.64 4.72 13.58
N LEU A 100 8.21 4.52 14.83
CA LEU A 100 9.08 4.26 15.97
C LEU A 100 9.89 2.98 15.75
N TYR A 101 9.27 1.91 15.27
CA TYR A 101 9.94 0.60 15.18
C TYR A 101 10.51 0.31 13.78
N TYR A 102 9.86 0.74 12.71
CA TYR A 102 10.23 0.36 11.35
C TYR A 102 11.67 0.77 10.96
N GLY A 103 12.06 2.00 11.32
CA GLY A 103 13.36 2.55 10.95
C GLY A 103 14.50 2.18 11.93
N SER A 104 14.23 1.44 13.01
CA SER A 104 15.19 1.30 14.10
C SER A 104 15.42 -0.15 14.49
N GLY A 105 16.53 -0.72 14.01
CA GLY A 105 17.00 -2.03 14.42
C GLY A 105 17.21 -2.15 15.93
N LYS A 106 17.67 -1.08 16.60
CA LYS A 106 17.83 -1.03 18.06
C LYS A 106 16.47 -1.18 18.76
N ARG A 107 15.51 -0.31 18.47
CA ARG A 107 14.19 -0.35 19.11
C ARG A 107 13.45 -1.65 18.87
N ARG A 108 13.63 -2.28 17.69
CA ARG A 108 13.10 -3.62 17.41
C ARG A 108 13.72 -4.71 18.29
N ARG A 109 15.03 -4.65 18.56
CA ARG A 109 15.67 -5.60 19.47
C ARG A 109 15.20 -5.39 20.91
N GLU A 110 15.08 -4.14 21.35
CA GLU A 110 14.61 -3.80 22.70
C GLU A 110 13.18 -4.30 22.93
N VAL A 111 12.25 -3.98 22.02
CA VAL A 111 10.85 -4.44 22.17
C VAL A 111 10.70 -5.96 22.06
N ASN A 112 11.53 -6.64 21.26
CA ASN A 112 11.51 -8.10 21.15
C ASN A 112 12.15 -8.79 22.37
N ALA A 113 13.08 -8.12 23.06
CA ALA A 113 13.58 -8.61 24.34
C ALA A 113 12.45 -8.56 25.39
N ILE A 114 11.67 -7.49 25.40
CA ILE A 114 10.49 -7.37 26.27
C ILE A 114 9.43 -8.43 25.92
N SER A 115 9.11 -8.61 24.63
CA SER A 115 8.13 -9.62 24.21
C SER A 115 8.53 -11.03 24.67
N ALA A 116 9.82 -11.37 24.59
CA ALA A 116 10.34 -12.64 25.08
C ALA A 116 10.22 -12.81 26.61
N VAL A 117 10.33 -11.73 27.39
CA VAL A 117 10.14 -11.78 28.86
C VAL A 117 8.68 -12.03 29.22
N ILE A 118 7.73 -11.45 28.48
CA ILE A 118 6.30 -11.60 28.74
C ILE A 118 5.64 -12.76 27.97
N ASP A 119 6.45 -13.64 27.37
CA ASP A 119 6.01 -14.81 26.58
C ASP A 119 5.06 -14.45 25.42
N GLU A 120 5.32 -13.32 24.76
CA GLU A 120 4.64 -12.87 23.55
C GLU A 120 5.47 -13.09 22.29
N ASP A 121 4.77 -13.25 21.16
CA ASP A 121 5.40 -13.35 19.85
C ASP A 121 6.29 -12.13 19.54
N PRO A 122 7.38 -12.30 18.78
CA PRO A 122 8.24 -11.19 18.36
C PRO A 122 7.45 -10.10 17.63
N VAL A 123 7.67 -8.86 18.05
CA VAL A 123 7.05 -7.67 17.47
C VAL A 123 7.63 -7.38 16.10
N TYR A 124 6.74 -7.34 15.10
CA TYR A 124 7.09 -6.96 13.74
C TYR A 124 6.07 -6.02 13.12
N PHE A 125 6.58 -4.91 12.60
CA PHE A 125 5.82 -3.91 11.88
C PHE A 125 6.27 -3.84 10.42
N SER A 126 5.41 -4.31 9.51
CA SER A 126 5.65 -4.24 8.06
C SER A 126 5.38 -2.86 7.51
N ALA A 127 6.04 -2.47 6.42
CA ALA A 127 5.82 -1.15 5.84
C ALA A 127 4.40 -0.92 5.29
N PRO A 128 3.77 0.23 5.59
CA PRO A 128 2.62 0.72 4.86
C PRO A 128 2.98 0.83 3.38
N CYS A 129 2.08 0.33 2.53
CA CYS A 129 2.24 0.38 1.08
C CYS A 129 1.13 1.28 0.55
N GLY A 130 1.48 2.40 -0.08
CA GLY A 130 0.50 3.36 -0.58
C GLY A 130 -0.42 2.80 -1.67
N THR A 131 0.08 1.89 -2.51
CA THR A 131 -0.69 1.26 -3.60
C THR A 131 -1.65 0.17 -3.12
N ARG A 132 -1.45 -0.35 -1.91
CA ARG A 132 -2.31 -1.36 -1.26
C ARG A 132 -2.67 -0.88 0.14
N TRP A 133 -3.11 0.38 0.21
CA TRP A 133 -3.35 1.11 1.44
C TRP A 133 -4.17 0.28 2.42
N MET A 134 -5.32 -0.26 2.02
CA MET A 134 -6.23 -0.95 2.95
C MET A 134 -5.60 -2.22 3.53
N ALA A 135 -5.02 -3.07 2.68
CA ALA A 135 -4.34 -4.28 3.13
C ALA A 135 -3.15 -3.97 4.04
N SER A 136 -2.43 -2.88 3.76
CA SER A 136 -1.30 -2.44 4.57
C SER A 136 -1.73 -1.87 5.92
N ARG A 137 -2.85 -1.12 5.96
CA ARG A 137 -3.44 -0.58 7.19
C ARG A 137 -3.96 -1.67 8.10
N LEU A 138 -4.69 -2.64 7.55
CA LEU A 138 -5.17 -3.78 8.31
C LEU A 138 -4.01 -4.56 8.96
N ARG A 139 -2.90 -4.76 8.24
CA ARG A 139 -1.69 -5.39 8.82
C ARG A 139 -1.11 -4.54 9.95
N ALA A 140 -1.01 -3.23 9.77
CA ALA A 140 -0.50 -2.33 10.80
C ALA A 140 -1.38 -2.36 12.07
N TYR A 141 -2.70 -2.29 11.92
CA TYR A 141 -3.64 -2.36 13.03
C TYR A 141 -3.56 -3.70 13.76
N LYS A 142 -3.55 -4.82 13.02
CA LYS A 142 -3.37 -6.15 13.61
C LYS A 142 -2.05 -6.28 14.34
N ALA A 143 -0.96 -5.71 13.80
CA ALA A 143 0.35 -5.74 14.46
C ALA A 143 0.37 -4.92 15.76
N VAL A 144 -0.27 -3.75 15.80
CA VAL A 144 -0.37 -2.95 17.03
C VAL A 144 -1.21 -3.67 18.08
N ILE A 145 -2.37 -4.22 17.68
CA ILE A 145 -3.27 -4.95 18.59
C ILE A 145 -2.57 -6.20 19.15
N LYS A 146 -1.92 -6.98 18.28
CA LYS A 146 -1.24 -8.23 18.67
C LYS A 146 -0.10 -7.97 19.66
N ASN A 147 0.66 -6.90 19.45
CA ASN A 147 1.88 -6.61 20.22
C ASN A 147 1.66 -5.49 21.24
N TYR A 148 0.42 -5.24 21.65
CA TYR A 148 0.05 -4.06 22.42
C TYR A 148 0.83 -3.96 23.74
N ASN A 149 0.90 -5.04 24.52
CA ASN A 149 1.59 -5.06 25.82
C ASN A 149 3.08 -4.81 25.66
N SER A 150 3.74 -5.57 24.77
CA SER A 150 5.15 -5.38 24.43
C SER A 150 5.47 -3.93 24.02
N VAL A 151 4.62 -3.32 23.21
CA VAL A 151 4.79 -1.93 22.74
C VAL A 151 4.64 -0.92 23.87
N ILE A 152 3.62 -1.08 24.73
CA ILE A 152 3.36 -0.17 25.85
C ILE A 152 4.51 -0.24 26.85
N LEU A 153 4.92 -1.44 27.28
CA LEU A 153 6.03 -1.61 28.23
C LEU A 153 7.32 -0.97 27.70
N HIS A 154 7.65 -1.19 26.43
CA HIS A 154 8.82 -0.58 25.82
C HIS A 154 8.73 0.96 25.79
N MET A 155 7.55 1.52 25.53
CA MET A 155 7.35 2.97 25.55
C MET A 155 7.44 3.55 26.96
N GLU A 156 6.92 2.85 27.97
CA GLU A 156 7.03 3.23 29.38
C GLU A 156 8.49 3.22 29.85
N GLU A 157 9.24 2.16 29.54
CA GLU A 157 10.67 2.08 29.83
C GLU A 157 11.47 3.17 29.12
N ALA A 158 11.15 3.46 27.85
CA ALA A 158 11.80 4.53 27.09
C ALA A 158 11.46 5.91 27.66
N SER A 159 10.25 6.11 28.19
CA SER A 159 9.83 7.34 28.86
C SER A 159 10.59 7.53 30.18
N ASN A 160 10.64 6.48 31.01
CA ASN A 160 11.32 6.52 32.32
C ASN A 160 12.82 6.79 32.18
N ARG A 161 13.50 6.17 31.20
CA ARG A 161 14.93 6.44 30.92
C ARG A 161 15.20 7.92 30.64
N LYS A 162 14.34 8.60 29.87
CA LYS A 162 14.50 10.03 29.57
C LYS A 162 14.30 10.91 30.80
N THR A 163 13.37 10.54 31.68
CA THR A 163 13.11 11.29 32.91
C THR A 163 14.28 11.17 33.88
N GLU A 164 14.90 10.00 33.99
CA GLU A 164 16.07 9.78 34.84
C GLU A 164 17.34 10.45 34.31
N GLU A 165 17.58 10.43 32.99
CA GLU A 165 18.69 11.16 32.37
C GLU A 165 18.51 12.68 32.47
N GLY A 166 17.28 13.19 32.32
CA GLY A 166 16.95 14.59 32.54
C GLY A 166 17.12 15.03 34.00
N ALA A 167 16.74 14.18 34.95
CA ALA A 167 16.91 14.44 36.39
C ALA A 167 18.38 14.47 36.82
N LYS A 168 19.25 13.66 36.18
CA LYS A 168 20.70 13.68 36.41
C LYS A 168 21.40 14.94 35.87
N CYS A 169 20.78 15.67 34.95
CA CYS A 169 21.34 16.91 34.37
C CYS A 169 20.95 18.20 35.11
N VAL A 170 20.15 18.15 36.18
CA VAL A 170 19.77 19.33 36.99
C VAL A 170 20.59 19.42 38.30
N GLY A 171 21.55 18.50 38.50
CA GLY A 171 22.38 18.43 39.70
C GLY A 171 23.88 18.57 39.41
N THR A 172 24.32 19.73 38.93
CA THR A 172 25.69 20.27 39.08
C THR A 172 25.66 21.78 38.99
#